data_AF-A0A7W3SVF5-F1
#
_entry.id   AF-A0A7W3SVF5-F1
#
_cell.length_a   1.000
_cell.length_b   1.000
_cell.length_c   1.000
_cell.angle_alpha   90.00
_cell.angle_beta   90.00
_cell.angle_gamma   90.00
#
_symmetry.space_group_name_H-M   'P 1'
#
loop_
_entity.id
_entity.type
_entity.pdbx_description
1 polymer ?
#
loop_
_entity_poly.entity_id
_entity_poly.type
_entity_poly.pdbx_seq_one_letter_code
_entity_poly.pdbx_strand_id
1 'polypeptide(L)' 'MTVSPKQARLLCEKTQREIAGILGVHRDTYMKWEKNPDVMPVGKAKEFASIVGRNVDEIFFSIMST' A
#
# COMPACT_ATOMS: atom_id res chain seq x y z
N MET A 1 0.01 -14.81 4.95
CA MET A 1 -1.31 -14.19 4.75
C MET A 1 -1.10 -12.91 3.95
N THR A 2 -1.66 -12.80 2.76
CA THR A 2 -1.53 -11.61 1.91
C THR A 2 -2.58 -10.57 2.31
N VAL A 3 -2.18 -9.30 2.41
CA VAL A 3 -3.07 -8.20 2.83
C VAL A 3 -3.14 -7.14 1.74
N SER A 4 -4.32 -6.59 1.46
CA SER A 4 -4.43 -5.44 0.56
C SER A 4 -3.70 -4.20 1.15
N PRO A 5 -3.30 -3.22 0.32
CA PRO A 5 -2.74 -1.96 0.81
C PRO A 5 -3.62 -1.26 1.85
N LYS A 6 -4.94 -1.32 1.67
CA LYS A 6 -5.90 -0.80 2.65
C LYS A 6 -5.81 -1.51 3.99
N GLN A 7 -5.76 -2.83 3.99
CA GLN A 7 -5.61 -3.62 5.22
C GLN A 7 -4.27 -3.34 5.89
N ALA A 8 -3.17 -3.32 5.12
CA ALA A 8 -1.85 -3.00 5.64
C ALA A 8 -1.82 -1.62 6.32
N ARG A 9 -2.42 -0.60 5.71
CA ARG A 9 -2.56 0.73 6.33
C ARG A 9 -3.37 0.68 7.63
N LEU A 10 -4.51 0.01 7.63
CA LEU A 10 -5.39 -0.06 8.80
C LEU A 10 -4.72 -0.77 9.98
N LEU A 11 -3.91 -1.81 9.72
CA LEU A 11 -3.12 -2.50 10.74
C LEU A 11 -2.03 -1.61 11.35
N CYS A 12 -1.59 -0.58 10.63
CA CYS A 12 -0.65 0.43 11.13
C CYS A 12 -1.35 1.66 11.72
N GLU A 13 -2.68 1.62 11.87
CA GLU A 13 -3.50 2.70 12.45
C GLU A 13 -3.34 4.06 11.75
N LYS A 14 -2.97 4.07 10.46
CA LYS A 14 -2.78 5.30 9.67
C LYS A 14 -4.00 5.64 8.84
N THR A 15 -4.25 6.93 8.67
CA THR A 15 -5.23 7.47 7.73
C THR A 15 -4.67 7.52 6.31
N GLN A 16 -5.56 7.59 5.31
CA GLN A 16 -5.14 7.79 3.92
C GLN A 16 -4.36 9.09 3.72
N ARG A 17 -4.70 10.15 4.48
CA ARG A 17 -4.02 11.45 4.39
C ARG A 17 -2.58 11.37 4.90
N GLU A 18 -2.35 10.65 5.99
CA GLU A 18 -1.00 10.47 6.53
C GLU A 18 -0.11 9.66 5.59
N ILE A 19 -0.59 8.52 5.09
CA ILE A 19 0.19 7.74 4.11
C ILE A 19 0.47 8.56 2.86
N ALA A 20 -0.52 9.27 2.32
CA ALA A 20 -0.34 10.12 1.16
C ALA A 20 0.69 11.24 1.40
N GLY A 21 0.67 11.85 2.60
CA GLY A 21 1.65 12.85 3.01
C GLY A 21 3.08 12.29 3.06
N ILE A 22 3.26 11.09 3.64
CA ILE A 22 4.57 10.43 3.71
C ILE A 22 5.05 10.04 2.31
N LEU A 23 4.16 9.56 1.45
CA LEU A 23 4.46 9.20 0.05
C LEU A 23 4.59 10.42 -0.87
N GLY A 24 4.35 11.64 -0.39
CA GLY A 24 4.43 12.86 -1.19
C GLY A 24 3.42 12.93 -2.34
N VAL A 25 2.22 12.38 -2.15
CA VAL A 25 1.15 12.38 -3.16
C VAL A 25 -0.16 12.93 -2.60
N HIS A 26 -1.09 13.28 -3.49
CA HIS A 26 -2.43 13.68 -3.07
C HIS A 26 -3.17 12.49 -2.44
N ARG A 27 -4.01 12.76 -1.41
CA ARG A 27 -4.81 11.74 -0.72
C ARG A 27 -5.67 10.92 -1.67
N ASP A 28 -6.22 11.53 -2.72
CA ASP A 28 -7.04 10.83 -3.71
C ASP A 28 -6.23 9.91 -4.62
N THR A 29 -4.96 10.26 -4.89
CA THR A 29 -4.03 9.38 -5.61
C THR A 29 -3.80 8.10 -4.80
N TYR A 30 -3.52 8.25 -3.51
CA TYR A 30 -3.37 7.09 -2.62
C TYR A 30 -4.68 6.30 -2.47
N MET A 31 -5.83 6.96 -2.36
CA MET A 31 -7.14 6.29 -2.35
C MET A 31 -7.37 5.46 -3.62
N LYS A 32 -6.97 5.95 -4.80
CA LYS A 32 -7.06 5.18 -6.06
C LYS A 32 -6.18 3.93 -6.01
N TRP A 33 -4.98 4.03 -5.45
CA TRP A 33 -4.09 2.89 -5.28
C TRP A 33 -4.64 1.86 -4.27
N GLU A 34 -5.33 2.27 -3.21
CA GLU A 34 -6.01 1.31 -2.34
C GLU A 34 -7.14 0.56 -3.04
N LYS A 35 -7.83 1.21 -3.99
CA LYS A 35 -8.91 0.60 -4.79
C LYS A 35 -8.36 -0.31 -5.89
N ASN A 36 -7.25 0.07 -6.50
CA ASN A 36 -6.55 -0.69 -7.52
C ASN A 36 -5.04 -0.67 -7.25
N PRO A 37 -4.49 -1.66 -6.54
CA PRO A 37 -3.08 -1.72 -6.17
C PRO A 37 -2.12 -1.78 -7.37
N ASP A 38 -2.56 -2.33 -8.51
CA ASP A 38 -1.73 -2.55 -9.70
C ASP A 38 -1.30 -1.24 -10.38
N VAL A 39 -2.02 -0.14 -10.14
CA VAL A 39 -1.66 1.19 -10.66
C VAL A 39 -0.75 1.98 -9.71
N MET A 40 -0.36 1.40 -8.57
CA MET A 40 0.65 2.00 -7.69
C MET A 40 2.04 1.83 -8.34
N PRO A 41 2.79 2.92 -8.59
CA PRO A 41 4.15 2.81 -9.10
C PRO A 41 5.01 1.94 -8.20
N VAL A 42 5.83 1.05 -8.76
CA VAL A 42 6.65 0.10 -8.00
C VAL A 42 7.54 0.79 -6.95
N GLY A 43 8.09 1.97 -7.26
CA GLY A 43 8.83 2.77 -6.28
C GLY A 43 7.98 3.16 -5.06
N LYS A 44 6.73 3.58 -5.29
CA LYS A 44 5.78 3.94 -4.23
C LYS A 44 5.28 2.72 -3.47
N ALA A 45 5.13 1.57 -4.12
CA ALA A 45 4.80 0.31 -3.46
C ALA A 45 5.91 -0.12 -2.47
N LYS A 46 7.19 0.05 -2.84
CA LYS A 46 8.34 -0.20 -1.95
C LYS A 46 8.39 0.76 -0.76
N GLU A 47 8.18 2.05 -1.01
CA GLU A 47 8.07 3.06 0.06
C GLU A 47 6.91 2.71 1.01
N PHE A 48 5.74 2.42 0.45
CA PHE A 48 4.54 2.05 1.21
C PHE A 48 4.79 0.82 2.09
N ALA A 49 5.36 -0.25 1.52
CA ALA A 49 5.71 -1.47 2.24
C ALA A 49 6.63 -1.19 3.45
N SER A 50 7.62 -0.31 3.25
CA SER A 50 8.52 0.14 4.33
C SER A 50 7.76 0.90 5.43
N ILE A 51 6.80 1.76 5.07
CA ILE A 51 5.98 2.53 6.03
C ILE A 51 5.10 1.60 6.88
N VAL A 52 4.54 0.56 6.29
CA VAL A 52 3.67 -0.39 6.99
C VAL A 52 4.42 -1.55 7.64
N GLY A 53 5.75 -1.57 7.54
CA GLY A 53 6.60 -2.60 8.13
C GLY A 53 6.34 -4.00 7.58
N ARG A 54 6.02 -4.11 6.28
CA ARG A 54 5.75 -5.38 5.59
C ARG A 54 6.53 -5.47 4.30
N ASN A 55 6.69 -6.68 3.79
CA ASN A 55 7.30 -6.89 2.49
C ASN A 55 6.30 -6.58 1.36
N VAL A 56 6.81 -6.19 0.19
CA VAL A 56 5.98 -5.81 -0.98
C VAL A 56 5.17 -7.00 -1.49
N ASP A 57 5.73 -8.21 -1.44
CA ASP A 57 5.04 -9.48 -1.75
C ASP A 57 3.85 -9.75 -0.85
N GLU A 58 3.98 -9.53 0.46
CA GLU A 58 2.86 -9.69 1.40
C GLU A 58 1.67 -8.77 1.08
N ILE A 59 1.92 -7.64 0.41
CA ILE A 59 0.90 -6.62 0.12
C ILE A 59 0.34 -6.74 -1.31
N PHE A 60 1.21 -6.99 -2.30
CA PHE A 60 0.87 -6.88 -3.72
C PHE A 60 0.90 -8.23 -4.46
N PHE A 61 1.54 -9.26 -3.92
CA PHE A 61 1.69 -10.54 -4.62
C PHE A 61 1.04 -11.68 -3.81
N SER A 62 -0.16 -12.09 -4.21
CA SER A 62 -0.79 -13.29 -3.65
C SER A 62 -0.01 -14.55 -4.04
N ILE A 63 0.23 -15.44 -3.07
CA ILE A 63 1.01 -16.69 -3.25
C ILE A 63 0.29 -17.69 -4.20
N MET A 64 -0.94 -17.42 -4.64
CA MET A 64 -1.59 -18.27 -5.65
C MET A 64 -1.09 -17.96 -7.07
N SER A 65 0.19 -18.21 -7.32
CA SER A 65 0.64 -18.77 -8.59
C SER A 65 0.78 -20.28 -8.38
N THR A 66 -0.32 -21.00 -8.62
CA THR A 66 -0.32 -22.45 -8.83
C THR A 66 -0.95 -22.73 -10.18
#